data_AF-C1GA59-F1
#
_entry.id   AF-C1GA59-F1
#
_cell.length_a   1.000
_cell.length_b   1.000
_cell.length_c   1.000
_cell.angle_alpha   90.00
_cell.angle_beta   90.00
_cell.angle_gamma   90.00
#
_symmetry.space_group_name_H-M   'P 1'
#
loop_
_entity.id
_entity.type
_entity.pdbx_description
1 polymer ?
#
loop_
_entity_poly.entity_id
_entity_poly.type
_entity_poly.pdbx_seq_one_letter_code
_entity_poly.pdbx_strand_id
1 'polypeptide(L)'
;MSDNRITSIKAQNTQPLTPPQPGQHNLSAQSCKASDLTLESSLPVGVEGEHEHEHEHEHEHEDINIDNNDCADVIPPHPLGVKPSGNALTATHNIRHSMGNLAVLSDELIILLLECLDSSSLLRLGATCKALYAFTRADELWKGLFIDNPPKSFTWRDTWHATYLNLPARLIASPDCSHLYSDTLHRPFYCAHISLKPYITNIPTRNQIPRLPNLSLQSFQESWTNKPFILTEPVKQWPVYKEWSIERLLERYGDVIFRAEAVDWSLRNYVEYMRNNTDESPLYLFDRSFVEKMELHVSMPPTSTSTSTSTSTNGTTNADADANVNTTHAQQPAYTLPPPFTEDLFTHLGPHRPDNRWLIIGPPRSGSTFHKDPNATSAWNAVLRGAKYWIMFPSTAEATSAGNCGNRSNNSFSPMVPPPPGVYVSEDQSEVTSPLSIAEWLMNFHEEARKVRGCVEGVCGAGEVLHVPSGWWHLVVNIPVSDDGGDGGCCIAITQNFVPRGRLADVLGFLKGKREQVSGFRKGIDDPFGLFVERLRGVDGYGDLVEGALREVEGGLEGKRGKRKWDEVVGGTGTRCEDGGGDRIGGEEGGGGGFSFGFGDDGSDVDVP
;
A
#
# COMPACT_ATOMS: atom_id res chain seq x y z
N MET A 1 -11.72 -17.58 -40.76
CA MET A 1 -11.63 -18.69 -41.74
C MET A 1 -10.62 -19.70 -41.22
N SER A 2 -10.95 -20.97 -41.40
CA SER A 2 -10.15 -22.18 -41.14
C SER A 2 -9.81 -22.54 -39.68
N ASP A 3 -10.64 -23.45 -39.17
CA ASP A 3 -10.36 -24.53 -38.23
C ASP A 3 -8.91 -25.05 -38.22
N ASN A 4 -8.41 -25.39 -37.03
CA ASN A 4 -7.62 -26.61 -36.87
C ASN A 4 -7.76 -27.18 -35.44
N ARG A 5 -8.43 -28.34 -35.38
CA ARG A 5 -8.44 -29.29 -34.27
C ARG A 5 -7.21 -30.20 -34.37
N ILE A 6 -6.55 -30.49 -33.25
CA ILE A 6 -5.72 -31.69 -33.02
C ILE A 6 -5.96 -32.10 -31.55
N THR A 7 -6.91 -32.99 -31.23
CA THR A 7 -6.82 -34.46 -31.04
C THR A 7 -5.65 -35.00 -30.19
N SER A 8 -6.03 -35.49 -28.99
CA SER A 8 -5.72 -36.79 -28.38
C SER A 8 -4.26 -37.21 -28.17
N ILE A 9 -3.83 -37.23 -26.91
CA ILE A 9 -2.71 -38.04 -26.43
C ILE A 9 -3.27 -39.25 -25.66
N LYS A 10 -2.84 -40.43 -26.10
CA LYS A 10 -3.19 -41.76 -25.57
C LYS A 10 -2.55 -42.00 -24.21
N ALA A 11 -3.33 -42.62 -23.33
CA ALA A 11 -2.90 -43.24 -22.09
C ALA A 11 -1.83 -44.32 -22.33
N GLN A 12 -0.78 -44.34 -21.50
CA GLN A 12 0.10 -45.48 -21.32
C GLN A 12 -0.11 -46.06 -19.92
N ASN A 13 -0.37 -47.37 -19.90
CA ASN A 13 -0.50 -48.23 -18.75
C ASN A 13 0.81 -48.29 -17.95
N THR A 14 0.77 -47.95 -16.66
CA THR A 14 1.75 -48.43 -15.67
C THR A 14 1.01 -48.98 -14.45
N GLN A 15 1.36 -50.21 -14.10
CA GLN A 15 0.77 -51.02 -13.04
C GLN A 15 1.04 -50.47 -11.62
N PRO A 16 0.23 -50.84 -10.61
CA PRO A 16 0.23 -50.20 -9.29
C PRO A 16 1.36 -50.70 -8.39
N LEU A 17 2.02 -49.76 -7.70
CA LEU A 17 2.95 -50.02 -6.61
C LEU A 17 2.18 -50.27 -5.31
N THR A 18 2.39 -51.43 -4.71
CA THR A 18 1.89 -51.83 -3.38
C THR A 18 2.54 -51.02 -2.25
N PRO A 19 1.79 -50.63 -1.19
CA PRO A 19 2.34 -49.92 -0.04
C PRO A 19 3.06 -50.85 0.94
N PRO A 20 4.14 -50.41 1.61
CA PRO A 20 4.76 -51.17 2.70
C PRO A 20 3.94 -51.05 4.01
N GLN A 21 3.87 -52.15 4.76
CA GLN A 21 3.20 -52.23 6.06
C GLN A 21 3.99 -51.54 7.19
N PRO A 22 3.31 -51.05 8.25
CA PRO A 22 3.94 -50.34 9.35
C PRO A 22 4.61 -51.29 10.35
N GLY A 23 5.89 -51.04 10.64
CA GLY A 23 6.63 -51.66 11.73
C GLY A 23 6.31 -51.00 13.07
N GLN A 24 5.96 -51.82 14.06
CA GLN A 24 5.84 -51.44 15.46
C GLN A 24 7.21 -51.13 16.06
N HIS A 25 7.39 -49.94 16.67
CA HIS A 25 8.34 -49.76 17.76
C HIS A 25 7.81 -48.72 18.77
N ASN A 26 8.21 -48.94 20.01
CA ASN A 26 7.53 -48.62 21.25
C ASN A 26 8.38 -47.62 22.07
N LEU A 27 7.72 -46.75 22.85
CA LEU A 27 8.22 -45.97 24.02
C LEU A 27 9.12 -44.76 23.69
N SER A 28 9.08 -43.61 24.38
CA SER A 28 8.60 -43.28 25.74
C SER A 28 8.26 -41.78 25.87
N ALA A 29 7.17 -41.47 26.58
CA ALA A 29 6.85 -40.12 27.02
C ALA A 29 7.62 -39.74 28.30
N GLN A 30 8.15 -38.53 28.38
CA GLN A 30 8.57 -37.88 29.62
C GLN A 30 7.84 -36.54 29.80
N SER A 31 7.32 -36.40 31.01
CA SER A 31 6.45 -35.36 31.57
C SER A 31 7.23 -34.15 32.10
N CYS A 32 6.58 -32.99 32.14
CA CYS A 32 6.50 -31.99 33.24
C CYS A 32 6.14 -30.61 32.64
N LYS A 33 5.31 -29.71 33.19
CA LYS A 33 4.42 -29.61 34.35
C LYS A 33 3.54 -28.37 34.06
N ALA A 34 2.23 -28.45 34.26
CA ALA A 34 1.37 -27.27 34.39
C ALA A 34 1.02 -27.10 35.87
N SER A 35 1.09 -25.87 36.37
CA SER A 35 0.71 -25.49 37.73
C SER A 35 -0.71 -24.92 37.73
N ASP A 36 -1.56 -25.52 38.56
CA ASP A 36 -2.88 -25.08 38.99
C ASP A 36 -2.92 -23.65 39.49
N LEU A 37 -4.08 -22.99 39.32
CA LEU A 37 -4.76 -22.28 40.41
C LEU A 37 -6.27 -22.18 40.10
N THR A 38 -7.04 -22.88 40.93
CA THR A 38 -8.49 -22.93 41.06
C THR A 38 -9.09 -21.64 41.62
N LEU A 39 -10.32 -21.30 41.25
CA LEU A 39 -11.21 -20.49 42.09
C LEU A 39 -12.69 -20.92 41.91
N GLU A 40 -13.30 -21.22 43.05
CA GLU A 40 -14.60 -21.82 43.26
C GLU A 40 -15.78 -20.86 43.00
N SER A 41 -16.90 -21.45 42.58
CA SER A 41 -18.22 -20.85 42.46
C SER A 41 -19.01 -20.97 43.78
N SER A 42 -19.61 -19.87 44.23
CA SER A 42 -20.57 -19.86 45.35
C SER A 42 -21.88 -19.21 44.92
N LEU A 43 -22.94 -20.00 44.82
CA LEU A 43 -24.35 -19.55 44.75
C LEU A 43 -24.91 -19.31 46.17
N PRO A 44 -26.01 -18.55 46.29
CA PRO A 44 -27.04 -18.93 47.25
C PRO A 44 -28.45 -19.01 46.64
N VAL A 45 -29.28 -19.80 47.32
CA VAL A 45 -30.61 -20.31 46.95
C VAL A 45 -31.73 -19.57 47.71
N GLY A 46 -32.93 -19.51 47.11
CA GLY A 46 -34.25 -19.34 47.74
C GLY A 46 -35.01 -18.12 47.20
N VAL A 47 -36.30 -18.13 46.82
CA VAL A 47 -37.48 -18.90 47.28
C VAL A 47 -38.58 -18.86 46.19
N GLU A 48 -39.44 -19.89 46.15
CA GLU A 48 -40.59 -20.09 45.25
C GLU A 48 -41.82 -19.19 45.53
N GLY A 49 -42.67 -18.98 44.52
CA GLY A 49 -44.04 -18.46 44.64
C GLY A 49 -44.77 -18.32 43.29
N GLU A 50 -45.90 -19.02 43.15
CA GLU A 50 -46.73 -19.19 41.95
C GLU A 50 -47.72 -18.02 41.66
N HIS A 51 -48.28 -18.06 40.44
CA HIS A 51 -49.59 -17.53 39.94
C HIS A 51 -49.65 -16.32 38.99
N GLU A 52 -50.13 -16.65 37.78
CA GLU A 52 -50.93 -15.97 36.74
C GLU A 52 -51.36 -14.50 36.92
N HIS A 53 -51.16 -13.68 35.88
CA HIS A 53 -52.25 -12.96 35.15
C HIS A 53 -51.70 -12.10 34.00
N GLU A 54 -52.43 -12.10 32.87
CA GLU A 54 -52.32 -11.17 31.74
C GLU A 54 -52.57 -9.72 32.17
N HIS A 55 -51.86 -8.75 31.59
CA HIS A 55 -52.41 -7.45 31.16
C HIS A 55 -51.36 -6.63 30.37
N GLU A 56 -51.78 -6.18 29.18
CA GLU A 56 -51.17 -5.11 28.40
C GLU A 56 -51.23 -3.77 29.18
N HIS A 57 -50.12 -3.01 29.20
CA HIS A 57 -50.15 -1.56 29.32
C HIS A 57 -48.83 -0.93 28.86
N GLU A 58 -48.92 -0.05 27.86
CA GLU A 58 -47.92 0.94 27.49
C GLU A 58 -47.73 1.95 28.63
N HIS A 59 -46.47 2.29 28.98
CA HIS A 59 -46.06 3.66 29.32
C HIS A 59 -44.53 3.79 29.41
N GLU A 60 -44.09 5.02 29.12
CA GLU A 60 -42.75 5.47 28.75
C GLU A 60 -41.79 5.72 29.93
N HIS A 61 -40.49 5.73 29.57
CA HIS A 61 -39.32 6.35 30.21
C HIS A 61 -38.79 5.82 31.56
N GLU A 62 -37.56 5.30 31.53
CA GLU A 62 -36.47 5.84 32.35
C GLU A 62 -35.09 5.38 31.80
N ASP A 63 -34.29 6.36 31.39
CA ASP A 63 -32.94 6.19 30.87
C ASP A 63 -31.99 5.67 31.97
N ILE A 64 -31.58 4.40 31.85
CA ILE A 64 -30.40 3.90 32.57
C ILE A 64 -29.20 4.09 31.64
N ASN A 65 -28.46 5.16 31.94
CA ASN A 65 -27.18 5.52 31.37
C ASN A 65 -26.17 4.39 31.64
N ILE A 66 -26.05 3.44 30.71
CA ILE A 66 -24.96 2.46 30.71
C ILE A 66 -23.74 3.20 30.22
N ASP A 67 -22.71 3.26 31.08
CA ASP A 67 -21.37 3.76 30.75
C ASP A 67 -20.92 3.24 29.38
N ASN A 68 -21.03 4.10 28.37
CA ASN A 68 -20.50 3.90 27.02
C ASN A 68 -18.99 4.08 27.04
N ASN A 69 -18.26 3.13 27.62
CA ASN A 69 -16.81 3.06 27.46
C ASN A 69 -16.32 1.63 27.78
N ASP A 70 -16.29 0.76 26.75
CA ASP A 70 -15.33 -0.37 26.58
C ASP A 70 -15.79 -1.51 25.63
N CYS A 71 -16.96 -1.40 24.97
CA CYS A 71 -17.42 -2.41 23.98
C CYS A 71 -17.27 -1.93 22.52
N ALA A 72 -16.09 -1.42 22.12
CA ALA A 72 -15.86 -0.88 20.78
C ALA A 72 -14.99 -1.77 19.86
N ASP A 73 -14.44 -2.88 20.37
CA ASP A 73 -13.46 -3.71 19.63
C ASP A 73 -13.98 -5.12 19.30
N VAL A 74 -15.30 -5.37 19.35
CA VAL A 74 -15.87 -6.69 19.01
C VAL A 74 -16.04 -6.81 17.49
N ILE A 75 -15.30 -7.74 16.88
CA ILE A 75 -15.43 -8.07 15.46
C ILE A 75 -16.78 -8.75 15.22
N PRO A 76 -17.61 -8.26 14.26
CA PRO A 76 -18.89 -8.87 13.97
C PRO A 76 -18.73 -10.29 13.42
N PRO A 77 -19.77 -11.14 13.51
CA PRO A 77 -19.74 -12.45 12.88
C PRO A 77 -19.70 -12.31 11.35
N HIS A 78 -18.99 -13.22 10.68
CA HIS A 78 -18.97 -13.30 9.22
C HIS A 78 -20.41 -13.36 8.65
N PRO A 79 -20.76 -12.66 7.56
CA PRO A 79 -22.14 -12.57 7.06
C PRO A 79 -22.80 -13.92 6.74
N LEU A 80 -22.00 -14.88 6.25
CA LEU A 80 -22.44 -16.26 6.01
C LEU A 80 -22.22 -17.20 7.21
N GLY A 81 -21.69 -16.71 8.33
CA GLY A 81 -21.37 -17.48 9.53
C GLY A 81 -20.07 -18.29 9.47
N VAL A 82 -19.30 -18.20 8.38
CA VAL A 82 -18.00 -18.88 8.22
C VAL A 82 -17.09 -18.57 9.41
N LYS A 83 -16.34 -19.57 9.86
CA LYS A 83 -15.45 -19.48 11.04
C LYS A 83 -14.00 -19.82 10.67
N PRO A 84 -13.02 -19.47 11.53
CA PRO A 84 -11.63 -19.88 11.35
C PRO A 84 -11.47 -21.40 11.18
N SER A 85 -10.46 -21.82 10.43
CA SER A 85 -10.22 -23.24 10.11
C SER A 85 -10.01 -24.10 11.37
N GLY A 86 -9.37 -23.54 12.39
CA GLY A 86 -9.09 -24.21 13.67
C GLY A 86 -10.34 -24.70 14.41
N ASN A 87 -11.50 -24.07 14.19
CA ASN A 87 -12.78 -24.53 14.75
C ASN A 87 -13.21 -25.91 14.23
N ALA A 88 -12.69 -26.36 13.09
CA ALA A 88 -12.95 -27.69 12.56
C ALA A 88 -12.44 -28.81 13.48
N LEU A 89 -11.42 -28.56 14.31
CA LEU A 89 -10.81 -29.57 15.18
C LEU A 89 -11.76 -30.11 16.26
N THR A 90 -12.73 -29.31 16.70
CA THR A 90 -13.72 -29.67 17.72
C THR A 90 -15.14 -29.72 17.19
N ALA A 91 -15.34 -29.44 15.89
CA ALA A 91 -16.65 -29.44 15.27
C ALA A 91 -17.20 -30.86 15.08
N THR A 92 -18.47 -31.05 15.42
CA THR A 92 -19.20 -32.30 15.13
C THR A 92 -19.77 -32.34 13.71
N HIS A 93 -19.83 -31.20 13.04
CA HIS A 93 -20.38 -31.07 11.70
C HIS A 93 -19.57 -30.06 10.88
N ASN A 94 -19.20 -30.42 9.65
CA ASN A 94 -18.49 -29.56 8.72
C ASN A 94 -19.13 -29.67 7.31
N ILE A 95 -19.62 -28.56 6.77
CA ILE A 95 -20.31 -28.55 5.48
C ILE A 95 -19.36 -28.64 4.28
N ARG A 96 -18.03 -28.54 4.49
CA ARG A 96 -17.00 -28.73 3.45
C ARG A 96 -17.21 -30.00 2.63
N HIS A 97 -17.61 -31.10 3.28
CA HIS A 97 -17.82 -32.39 2.60
C HIS A 97 -18.92 -32.34 1.52
N SER A 98 -19.82 -31.35 1.60
CA SER A 98 -20.87 -31.12 0.60
C SER A 98 -20.33 -30.65 -0.76
N MET A 99 -19.04 -30.30 -0.85
CA MET A 99 -18.37 -29.93 -2.10
C MET A 99 -18.00 -31.15 -2.97
N GLY A 100 -18.25 -32.38 -2.48
CA GLY A 100 -17.86 -33.60 -3.18
C GLY A 100 -16.34 -33.70 -3.36
N ASN A 101 -15.89 -34.06 -4.56
CA ASN A 101 -14.46 -34.27 -4.84
C ASN A 101 -13.61 -32.99 -4.70
N LEU A 102 -14.19 -31.80 -4.79
CA LEU A 102 -13.48 -30.55 -4.58
C LEU A 102 -13.05 -30.36 -3.12
N ALA A 103 -13.70 -31.04 -2.16
CA ALA A 103 -13.37 -30.95 -0.75
C ALA A 103 -11.94 -31.44 -0.40
N VAL A 104 -11.32 -32.20 -1.30
CA VAL A 104 -9.94 -32.73 -1.16
C VAL A 104 -8.89 -31.65 -1.36
N LEU A 105 -9.19 -30.61 -2.14
CA LEU A 105 -8.27 -29.50 -2.40
C LEU A 105 -8.15 -28.59 -1.17
N SER A 106 -7.05 -27.83 -1.06
CA SER A 106 -6.97 -26.76 -0.06
C SER A 106 -7.89 -25.60 -0.46
N ASP A 107 -8.19 -24.73 0.50
CA ASP A 107 -9.06 -23.58 0.28
C ASP A 107 -8.48 -22.60 -0.74
N GLU A 108 -7.15 -22.41 -0.68
CA GLU A 108 -6.39 -21.56 -1.61
C GLU A 108 -6.45 -22.13 -3.04
N LEU A 109 -6.27 -23.45 -3.19
CA LEU A 109 -6.40 -24.10 -4.50
C LEU A 109 -7.82 -24.03 -5.04
N ILE A 110 -8.83 -24.08 -4.17
CA ILE A 110 -10.23 -23.87 -4.59
C ILE A 110 -10.40 -22.45 -5.12
N ILE A 111 -9.97 -21.42 -4.39
CA ILE A 111 -10.07 -20.03 -4.84
C ILE A 111 -9.35 -19.82 -6.18
N LEU A 112 -8.12 -20.31 -6.32
CA LEU A 112 -7.34 -20.19 -7.56
C LEU A 112 -8.02 -20.89 -8.76
N LEU A 113 -8.70 -22.02 -8.54
CA LEU A 113 -9.53 -22.64 -9.57
C LEU A 113 -10.77 -21.82 -9.91
N LEU A 114 -11.39 -21.17 -8.92
CA LEU A 114 -12.57 -20.33 -9.11
C LEU A 114 -12.25 -19.04 -9.86
N GLU A 115 -11.05 -18.47 -9.71
CA GLU A 115 -10.57 -17.31 -10.47
C GLU A 115 -10.58 -17.56 -11.99
N CYS A 116 -10.47 -18.82 -12.42
CA CYS A 116 -10.51 -19.19 -13.83
C CYS A 116 -11.95 -19.22 -14.41
N LEU A 117 -12.99 -19.00 -13.60
CA LEU A 117 -14.38 -19.14 -14.00
C LEU A 117 -15.04 -17.78 -14.29
N ASP A 118 -15.90 -17.76 -15.31
CA ASP A 118 -16.77 -16.61 -15.57
C ASP A 118 -17.88 -16.47 -14.51
N SER A 119 -18.49 -15.29 -14.46
CA SER A 119 -19.59 -14.98 -13.52
C SER A 119 -20.75 -16.00 -13.61
N SER A 120 -21.08 -16.47 -14.81
CA SER A 120 -22.13 -17.48 -15.02
C SER A 120 -21.78 -18.83 -14.40
N SER A 121 -20.52 -19.25 -14.49
CA SER A 121 -20.05 -20.52 -13.95
C SER A 121 -19.89 -20.45 -12.43
N LEU A 122 -19.41 -19.33 -11.88
CA LEU A 122 -19.41 -19.08 -10.43
C LEU A 122 -20.82 -19.19 -9.84
N LEU A 123 -21.81 -18.56 -10.47
CA LEU A 123 -23.21 -18.63 -10.02
C LEU A 123 -23.76 -20.06 -10.06
N ARG A 124 -23.55 -20.80 -11.15
CA ARG A 124 -24.01 -22.19 -11.27
C ARG A 124 -23.35 -23.10 -10.23
N LEU A 125 -22.05 -22.94 -10.02
CA LEU A 125 -21.30 -23.74 -9.06
C LEU A 125 -21.71 -23.42 -7.61
N GLY A 126 -21.84 -22.13 -7.29
CA GLY A 126 -22.30 -21.67 -5.98
C GLY A 126 -23.72 -22.12 -5.63
N ALA A 127 -24.57 -22.37 -6.63
CA ALA A 127 -25.92 -22.89 -6.43
C ALA A 127 -25.98 -24.39 -6.06
N THR A 128 -24.86 -25.12 -6.13
CA THR A 128 -24.86 -26.58 -5.91
C THR A 128 -24.86 -26.99 -4.43
N CYS A 129 -24.18 -26.25 -3.57
CA CYS A 129 -24.17 -26.48 -2.12
C CYS A 129 -23.73 -25.23 -1.34
N LYS A 130 -24.04 -25.18 -0.04
CA LYS A 130 -23.72 -24.04 0.85
C LYS A 130 -22.22 -23.72 0.95
N ALA A 131 -21.36 -24.75 0.95
CA ALA A 131 -19.91 -24.53 1.01
C ALA A 131 -19.41 -23.85 -0.27
N LEU A 132 -19.78 -24.36 -1.45
CA LEU A 132 -19.45 -23.72 -2.73
C LEU A 132 -20.10 -22.35 -2.89
N TYR A 133 -21.29 -22.15 -2.32
CA TYR A 133 -21.88 -20.82 -2.24
C TYR A 133 -20.93 -19.85 -1.52
N ALA A 134 -20.40 -20.19 -0.35
CA ALA A 134 -19.46 -19.31 0.36
C ALA A 134 -18.18 -19.03 -0.45
N PHE A 135 -17.54 -20.06 -1.02
CA PHE A 135 -16.31 -19.88 -1.80
C PHE A 135 -16.52 -19.02 -3.06
N THR A 136 -17.59 -19.26 -3.81
CA THR A 136 -17.90 -18.48 -5.02
C THR A 136 -18.34 -17.05 -4.73
N ARG A 137 -18.47 -16.66 -3.46
CA ARG A 137 -18.80 -15.30 -3.01
C ARG A 137 -17.63 -14.53 -2.44
N ALA A 138 -16.42 -15.08 -2.45
CA ALA A 138 -15.21 -14.34 -2.08
C ALA A 138 -15.09 -13.07 -2.94
N ASP A 139 -14.87 -11.91 -2.30
CA ASP A 139 -14.93 -10.61 -2.96
C ASP A 139 -13.87 -10.47 -4.07
N GLU A 140 -12.67 -11.04 -3.90
CA GLU A 140 -11.59 -10.99 -4.88
C GLU A 140 -12.00 -11.56 -6.25
N LEU A 141 -12.82 -12.62 -6.28
CA LEU A 141 -13.33 -13.20 -7.54
C LEU A 141 -14.17 -12.18 -8.32
N TRP A 142 -15.02 -11.45 -7.62
CA TRP A 142 -15.95 -10.50 -8.23
C TRP A 142 -15.30 -9.15 -8.51
N LYS A 143 -14.33 -8.75 -7.69
CA LYS A 143 -13.46 -7.60 -7.95
C LYS A 143 -12.65 -7.82 -9.22
N GLY A 144 -12.01 -8.99 -9.38
CA GLY A 144 -11.30 -9.36 -10.61
C GLY A 144 -12.20 -9.31 -11.84
N LEU A 145 -13.36 -9.98 -11.80
CA LEU A 145 -14.33 -9.95 -12.90
C LEU A 145 -14.80 -8.52 -13.25
N PHE A 146 -14.98 -7.66 -12.25
CA PHE A 146 -15.37 -6.27 -12.45
C PHE A 146 -14.27 -5.47 -13.13
N ILE A 147 -13.01 -5.62 -12.70
CA ILE A 147 -11.86 -4.92 -13.28
C ILE A 147 -11.62 -5.37 -14.71
N ASP A 148 -11.68 -6.68 -14.98
CA ASP A 148 -11.42 -7.23 -16.32
C ASP A 148 -12.52 -6.87 -17.32
N ASN A 149 -13.78 -6.81 -16.86
CA ASN A 149 -14.93 -6.57 -17.72
C ASN A 149 -15.90 -5.59 -17.04
N PRO A 150 -15.53 -4.30 -16.92
CA PRO A 150 -16.33 -3.34 -16.20
C PRO A 150 -17.65 -3.07 -16.94
N PRO A 151 -18.79 -3.02 -16.24
CA PRO A 151 -20.05 -2.60 -16.82
C PRO A 151 -19.96 -1.16 -17.35
N LYS A 152 -20.55 -0.89 -18.52
CA LYS A 152 -20.54 0.45 -19.16
C LYS A 152 -21.04 1.58 -18.24
N SER A 153 -21.98 1.24 -17.36
CA SER A 153 -22.50 2.09 -16.30
C SER A 153 -22.90 1.19 -15.16
N PHE A 154 -22.63 1.61 -13.93
CA PHE A 154 -23.02 0.89 -12.74
C PHE A 154 -23.36 1.86 -11.60
N THR A 155 -24.00 1.30 -10.59
CA THR A 155 -24.19 1.93 -9.28
C THR A 155 -23.60 0.97 -8.28
N TRP A 156 -22.83 1.48 -7.31
CA TRP A 156 -22.28 0.63 -6.27
C TRP A 156 -23.41 0.02 -5.42
N ARG A 157 -23.30 -1.27 -5.07
CA ARG A 157 -24.31 -2.05 -4.36
C ARG A 157 -23.70 -2.86 -3.21
N ASP A 158 -22.94 -2.19 -2.35
CA ASP A 158 -22.33 -2.69 -1.11
C ASP A 158 -21.19 -3.72 -1.29
N THR A 159 -21.30 -4.63 -2.27
CA THR A 159 -20.32 -5.69 -2.55
C THR A 159 -19.97 -5.73 -4.03
N TRP A 160 -18.79 -6.26 -4.34
CA TRP A 160 -18.35 -6.49 -5.72
C TRP A 160 -19.32 -7.40 -6.48
N HIS A 161 -19.75 -8.49 -5.84
CA HIS A 161 -20.72 -9.43 -6.41
C HIS A 161 -22.03 -8.73 -6.81
N ALA A 162 -22.65 -8.01 -5.87
CA ALA A 162 -23.96 -7.39 -6.13
C ALA A 162 -23.84 -6.24 -7.13
N THR A 163 -22.74 -5.49 -7.10
CA THR A 163 -22.46 -4.41 -8.06
C THR A 163 -22.29 -4.97 -9.47
N TYR A 164 -21.46 -5.99 -9.65
CA TYR A 164 -21.19 -6.61 -10.95
C TYR A 164 -22.46 -7.19 -11.59
N LEU A 165 -23.29 -7.89 -10.81
CA LEU A 165 -24.55 -8.47 -11.30
C LEU A 165 -25.73 -7.49 -11.33
N ASN A 166 -25.52 -6.24 -10.90
CA ASN A 166 -26.59 -5.25 -10.71
C ASN A 166 -27.75 -5.81 -9.86
N LEU A 167 -27.42 -6.54 -8.79
CA LEU A 167 -28.36 -7.31 -7.98
C LEU A 167 -28.90 -6.46 -6.81
N PRO A 168 -30.21 -6.20 -6.73
CA PRO A 168 -30.79 -5.51 -5.58
C PRO A 168 -30.65 -6.32 -4.29
N ALA A 169 -30.46 -5.65 -3.15
CA ALA A 169 -30.27 -6.27 -1.83
C ALA A 169 -31.30 -7.37 -1.50
N ARG A 170 -32.58 -7.16 -1.84
CA ARG A 170 -33.67 -8.13 -1.62
C ARG A 170 -33.50 -9.48 -2.35
N LEU A 171 -32.63 -9.55 -3.36
CA LEU A 171 -32.38 -10.75 -4.15
C LEU A 171 -31.06 -11.44 -3.76
N ILE A 172 -30.31 -10.87 -2.81
CA ILE A 172 -29.06 -11.47 -2.33
C ILE A 172 -29.43 -12.62 -1.39
N ALA A 173 -29.02 -13.84 -1.76
CA ALA A 173 -29.15 -14.99 -0.88
C ALA A 173 -28.12 -14.93 0.25
N SER A 174 -28.51 -15.39 1.44
CA SER A 174 -27.60 -15.53 2.59
C SER A 174 -27.86 -16.88 3.27
N PRO A 175 -27.42 -18.00 2.67
CA PRO A 175 -27.55 -19.30 3.30
C PRO A 175 -26.64 -19.39 4.52
N ASP A 176 -27.15 -20.00 5.59
CA ASP A 176 -26.34 -20.30 6.78
C ASP A 176 -25.20 -21.27 6.44
N CYS A 177 -23.96 -20.76 6.50
CA CYS A 177 -22.71 -21.48 6.31
C CYS A 177 -21.90 -21.56 7.63
N SER A 178 -22.55 -21.49 8.79
CA SER A 178 -21.92 -21.45 10.13
C SER A 178 -21.10 -22.68 10.54
N HIS A 179 -21.18 -23.73 9.73
CA HIS A 179 -20.44 -24.99 9.83
C HIS A 179 -19.38 -25.13 8.73
N LEU A 180 -19.05 -24.05 8.03
CA LEU A 180 -17.87 -23.96 7.18
C LEU A 180 -16.72 -23.31 7.97
N TYR A 181 -15.56 -23.94 7.92
CA TYR A 181 -14.37 -23.51 8.64
C TYR A 181 -13.25 -23.29 7.62
N SER A 182 -12.88 -22.04 7.39
CA SER A 182 -11.96 -21.64 6.31
C SER A 182 -11.29 -20.33 6.66
N ASP A 183 -9.96 -20.36 6.84
CA ASP A 183 -9.20 -19.12 7.04
C ASP A 183 -9.12 -18.29 5.75
N THR A 184 -9.09 -18.94 4.58
CA THR A 184 -9.10 -18.25 3.28
C THR A 184 -10.34 -17.38 3.09
N LEU A 185 -11.50 -17.79 3.60
CA LEU A 185 -12.73 -16.98 3.56
C LEU A 185 -12.89 -16.07 4.78
N HIS A 186 -12.45 -16.50 5.96
CA HIS A 186 -12.66 -15.75 7.20
C HIS A 186 -11.62 -14.65 7.43
N ARG A 187 -10.35 -14.87 7.07
CA ARG A 187 -9.24 -13.94 7.36
C ARG A 187 -9.43 -12.58 6.66
N PRO A 188 -9.81 -12.49 5.37
CA PRO A 188 -10.06 -11.19 4.75
C PRO A 188 -11.17 -10.41 5.46
N PHE A 189 -12.27 -11.08 5.79
CA PHE A 189 -13.35 -10.49 6.59
C PHE A 189 -12.85 -10.02 7.97
N TYR A 190 -12.06 -10.84 8.67
CA TYR A 190 -11.49 -10.47 9.97
C TYR A 190 -10.61 -9.22 9.86
N CYS A 191 -9.69 -9.20 8.89
CA CYS A 191 -8.82 -8.07 8.59
C CYS A 191 -9.59 -6.78 8.29
N ALA A 192 -10.71 -6.87 7.56
CA ALA A 192 -11.56 -5.72 7.24
C ALA A 192 -12.23 -5.08 8.48
N HIS A 193 -12.29 -5.81 9.60
CA HIS A 193 -13.01 -5.40 10.82
C HIS A 193 -12.11 -5.15 12.03
N ILE A 194 -10.78 -5.31 11.91
CA ILE A 194 -9.89 -5.04 13.05
C ILE A 194 -9.90 -3.56 13.42
N SER A 195 -9.83 -3.29 14.72
CA SER A 195 -9.62 -1.94 15.24
C SER A 195 -8.18 -1.51 14.99
N LEU A 196 -8.00 -0.33 14.37
CA LEU A 196 -6.64 0.23 14.19
C LEU A 196 -6.09 0.87 15.47
N LYS A 197 -6.94 1.16 16.47
CA LYS A 197 -6.61 1.89 17.69
C LYS A 197 -5.40 1.31 18.45
N PRO A 198 -5.26 -0.02 18.65
CA PRO A 198 -4.11 -0.59 19.35
C PRO A 198 -2.76 -0.32 18.67
N TYR A 199 -2.76 -0.20 17.33
CA TYR A 199 -1.54 -0.03 16.54
C TYR A 199 -1.08 1.43 16.47
N ILE A 200 -2.00 2.38 16.61
CA ILE A 200 -1.71 3.82 16.44
C ILE A 200 -1.60 4.58 17.77
N THR A 201 -1.89 3.91 18.88
CA THR A 201 -1.73 4.45 20.23
C THR A 201 -0.42 3.96 20.86
N ASN A 202 -0.02 4.63 21.95
CA ASN A 202 1.16 4.26 22.74
C ASN A 202 2.46 4.14 21.92
N ILE A 203 2.63 4.99 20.92
CA ILE A 203 3.86 5.05 20.11
C ILE A 203 5.06 5.32 21.03
N PRO A 204 6.06 4.41 21.09
CA PRO A 204 7.25 4.61 21.91
C PRO A 204 7.95 5.92 21.54
N THR A 205 8.38 6.70 22.54
CA THR A 205 9.04 8.00 22.30
C THR A 205 10.22 7.91 21.33
N ARG A 206 10.99 6.81 21.39
CA ARG A 206 12.13 6.57 20.48
C ARG A 206 11.73 6.37 19.01
N ASN A 207 10.48 5.97 18.74
CA ASN A 207 9.96 5.74 17.41
C ASN A 207 9.25 6.99 16.88
N GLN A 208 8.92 7.99 17.70
CA GLN A 208 8.10 9.12 17.24
C GLN A 208 8.79 9.90 16.12
N ILE A 209 8.09 10.06 14.99
CA ILE A 209 8.53 10.94 13.91
C ILE A 209 8.60 12.39 14.44
N PRO A 210 9.74 13.09 14.31
CA PRO A 210 9.88 14.46 14.78
C PRO A 210 8.85 15.41 14.15
N ARG A 211 8.28 16.31 14.97
CA ARG A 211 7.32 17.32 14.53
C ARG A 211 7.94 18.71 14.63
N LEU A 212 7.85 19.48 13.56
CA LEU A 212 8.40 20.83 13.47
C LEU A 212 7.29 21.78 12.97
N PRO A 213 7.15 23.00 13.51
CA PRO A 213 6.17 23.95 12.98
C PRO A 213 6.43 24.28 11.50
N ASN A 214 7.68 24.61 11.20
CA ASN A 214 8.17 24.92 9.86
C ASN A 214 9.65 24.50 9.74
N LEU A 215 10.16 24.41 8.51
CA LEU A 215 11.57 24.12 8.22
C LEU A 215 12.00 24.94 7.00
N SER A 216 13.18 25.57 7.06
CA SER A 216 13.74 26.31 5.93
C SER A 216 14.38 25.37 4.90
N LEU A 217 14.52 25.81 3.65
CA LEU A 217 15.23 25.04 2.62
C LEU A 217 16.68 24.74 3.03
N GLN A 218 17.38 25.73 3.59
CA GLN A 218 18.76 25.57 4.05
C GLN A 218 18.87 24.51 5.15
N SER A 219 18.07 24.63 6.21
CA SER A 219 18.09 23.66 7.32
C SER A 219 17.72 22.26 6.84
N PHE A 220 16.82 22.16 5.87
CA PHE A 220 16.48 20.89 5.24
C PHE A 220 17.69 20.25 4.55
N GLN A 221 18.33 21.00 3.66
CA GLN A 221 19.52 20.56 2.91
C GLN A 221 20.68 20.14 3.83
N GLU A 222 20.89 20.86 4.93
CA GLU A 222 21.99 20.61 5.87
C GLU A 222 21.82 19.35 6.72
N SER A 223 20.60 18.98 7.12
CA SER A 223 20.43 17.98 8.20
C SER A 223 19.17 17.12 8.19
N TRP A 224 18.24 17.34 7.25
CA TRP A 224 16.95 16.65 7.23
C TRP A 224 16.62 15.91 5.92
N THR A 225 17.45 16.02 4.87
CA THR A 225 17.25 15.30 3.59
C THR A 225 17.15 13.78 3.72
N ASN A 226 17.72 13.20 4.79
CA ASN A 226 17.74 11.76 5.06
C ASN A 226 16.95 11.35 6.31
N LYS A 227 16.13 12.25 6.89
CA LYS A 227 15.37 11.99 8.13
C LYS A 227 13.88 12.28 7.90
N PRO A 228 12.98 11.39 8.32
CA PRO A 228 11.55 11.69 8.28
C PRO A 228 11.21 12.75 9.32
N PHE A 229 10.24 13.61 8.99
CA PHE A 229 9.69 14.62 9.88
C PHE A 229 8.29 15.01 9.43
N ILE A 230 7.51 15.59 10.34
CA ILE A 230 6.19 16.17 10.06
C ILE A 230 6.27 17.69 10.24
N LEU A 231 5.81 18.46 9.25
CA LEU A 231 5.57 19.90 9.42
C LEU A 231 4.11 20.16 9.77
N THR A 232 3.86 21.02 10.75
CA THR A 232 2.50 21.23 11.30
C THR A 232 1.79 22.48 10.80
N GLU A 233 2.49 23.43 10.17
CA GLU A 233 1.91 24.74 9.79
C GLU A 233 1.73 25.03 8.29
N PRO A 234 2.61 24.59 7.34
CA PRO A 234 2.56 25.07 5.97
C PRO A 234 1.24 24.81 5.23
N VAL A 235 0.65 23.62 5.42
CA VAL A 235 -0.54 23.18 4.68
C VAL A 235 -1.78 23.96 5.09
N LYS A 236 -1.85 24.43 6.34
CA LYS A 236 -3.01 25.17 6.89
C LYS A 236 -3.32 26.47 6.13
N GLN A 237 -2.33 26.99 5.40
CA GLN A 237 -2.48 28.23 4.63
C GLN A 237 -3.09 28.00 3.25
N TRP A 238 -3.05 26.76 2.73
CA TRP A 238 -3.48 26.44 1.37
C TRP A 238 -4.98 26.68 1.15
N PRO A 239 -5.38 27.27 0.02
CA PRO A 239 -6.79 27.33 -0.38
C PRO A 239 -7.47 25.95 -0.37
N VAL A 240 -6.84 24.93 -0.94
CA VAL A 240 -7.42 23.56 -0.96
C VAL A 240 -7.61 22.97 0.44
N TYR A 241 -6.72 23.28 1.40
CA TYR A 241 -6.92 22.86 2.79
C TYR A 241 -8.16 23.48 3.41
N LYS A 242 -8.50 24.73 3.06
CA LYS A 242 -9.67 25.43 3.60
C LYS A 242 -10.96 25.01 2.89
N GLU A 243 -10.88 24.73 1.59
CA GLU A 243 -12.05 24.55 0.73
C GLU A 243 -12.47 23.09 0.52
N TRP A 244 -11.54 22.15 0.46
CA TRP A 244 -11.88 20.78 0.06
C TRP A 244 -12.57 20.01 1.20
N SER A 245 -13.74 19.47 0.91
CA SER A 245 -14.38 18.36 1.62
C SER A 245 -14.89 17.38 0.56
N ILE A 246 -15.35 16.20 0.96
CA ILE A 246 -15.92 15.25 -0.01
C ILE A 246 -17.13 15.86 -0.73
N GLU A 247 -17.99 16.57 -0.03
CA GLU A 247 -19.19 17.23 -0.56
C GLU A 247 -18.80 18.31 -1.57
N ARG A 248 -17.83 19.16 -1.22
CA ARG A 248 -17.35 20.22 -2.12
C ARG A 248 -16.68 19.66 -3.37
N LEU A 249 -15.93 18.57 -3.23
CA LEU A 249 -15.33 17.89 -4.37
C LEU A 249 -16.40 17.23 -5.25
N LEU A 250 -17.42 16.60 -4.66
CA LEU A 250 -18.55 16.04 -5.40
C LEU A 250 -19.38 17.10 -6.13
N GLU A 251 -19.61 18.25 -5.50
CA GLU A 251 -20.32 19.40 -6.11
C GLU A 251 -19.61 19.90 -7.36
N ARG A 252 -18.28 19.97 -7.34
CA ARG A 252 -17.50 20.60 -8.41
C ARG A 252 -16.94 19.59 -9.43
N TYR A 253 -16.60 18.39 -8.99
CA TYR A 253 -15.86 17.39 -9.77
C TYR A 253 -16.50 15.99 -9.74
N GLY A 254 -17.77 15.88 -9.34
CA GLY A 254 -18.46 14.59 -9.18
C GLY A 254 -18.41 13.68 -10.41
N ASP A 255 -18.45 14.26 -11.61
CA ASP A 255 -18.45 13.50 -12.87
C ASP A 255 -17.04 13.39 -13.50
N VAL A 256 -16.02 13.98 -12.87
CA VAL A 256 -14.62 13.87 -13.32
C VAL A 256 -14.09 12.48 -13.01
N ILE A 257 -13.45 11.86 -14.00
CA ILE A 257 -12.90 10.50 -13.90
C ILE A 257 -11.52 10.54 -13.26
N PHE A 258 -11.35 9.84 -12.15
CA PHE A 258 -10.10 9.66 -11.44
C PHE A 258 -9.68 8.19 -11.44
N ARG A 259 -8.36 7.96 -11.42
CA ARG A 259 -7.78 6.64 -11.22
C ARG A 259 -7.83 6.26 -9.74
N ALA A 260 -8.41 5.10 -9.45
CA ALA A 260 -8.37 4.45 -8.15
C ALA A 260 -7.82 3.04 -8.31
N GLU A 261 -6.54 2.88 -8.00
CA GLU A 261 -5.75 1.67 -8.26
C GLU A 261 -5.94 1.12 -9.68
N ALA A 262 -6.77 0.09 -9.84
CA ALA A 262 -6.99 -0.61 -11.10
C ALA A 262 -8.19 -0.07 -11.91
N VAL A 263 -8.95 0.91 -11.41
CA VAL A 263 -10.18 1.40 -12.06
C VAL A 263 -10.16 2.90 -12.33
N ASP A 264 -10.75 3.33 -13.44
CA ASP A 264 -11.00 4.73 -13.77
C ASP A 264 -12.49 5.05 -13.59
N TRP A 265 -12.85 5.69 -12.47
CA TRP A 265 -14.24 6.00 -12.10
C TRP A 265 -14.49 7.49 -11.93
N SER A 266 -15.71 7.94 -12.21
CA SER A 266 -16.16 9.27 -11.76
C SER A 266 -15.99 9.39 -10.25
N LEU A 267 -15.63 10.57 -9.74
CA LEU A 267 -15.53 10.81 -8.30
C LEU A 267 -16.81 10.37 -7.54
N ARG A 268 -17.99 10.57 -8.13
CA ARG A 268 -19.28 10.15 -7.57
C ARG A 268 -19.32 8.65 -7.29
N ASN A 269 -19.08 7.82 -8.30
CA ASN A 269 -19.06 6.36 -8.14
C ASN A 269 -17.99 5.91 -7.12
N TYR A 270 -16.81 6.54 -7.13
CA TYR A 270 -15.78 6.22 -6.14
C TYR A 270 -16.21 6.56 -4.72
N VAL A 271 -16.86 7.71 -4.49
CA VAL A 271 -17.37 8.08 -3.17
C VAL A 271 -18.51 7.16 -2.72
N GLU A 272 -19.38 6.71 -3.62
CA GLU A 272 -20.40 5.70 -3.31
C GLU A 272 -19.80 4.38 -2.83
N TYR A 273 -18.75 3.90 -3.51
CA TYR A 273 -17.95 2.75 -3.09
C TYR A 273 -17.28 2.97 -1.74
N MET A 274 -16.56 4.09 -1.60
CA MET A 274 -15.80 4.44 -0.40
C MET A 274 -16.68 4.48 0.85
N ARG A 275 -17.92 4.98 0.73
CA ARG A 275 -18.88 5.07 1.85
C ARG A 275 -19.49 3.72 2.23
N ASN A 276 -19.52 2.75 1.31
CA ASN A 276 -20.31 1.51 1.48
C ASN A 276 -19.50 0.26 1.07
N ASN A 277 -18.26 0.11 1.52
CA ASN A 277 -17.47 -1.10 1.27
C ASN A 277 -17.09 -1.80 2.59
N THR A 278 -16.78 -3.09 2.48
CA THR A 278 -16.27 -3.92 3.57
C THR A 278 -14.98 -4.64 3.17
N ASP A 279 -14.24 -4.05 2.23
CA ASP A 279 -13.05 -4.67 1.65
C ASP A 279 -11.93 -4.71 2.70
N GLU A 280 -11.15 -5.79 2.69
CA GLU A 280 -9.92 -5.91 3.50
C GLU A 280 -8.93 -4.80 3.15
N SER A 281 -8.75 -4.56 1.84
CA SER A 281 -7.95 -3.48 1.28
C SER A 281 -8.83 -2.66 0.33
N PRO A 282 -9.52 -1.63 0.85
CA PRO A 282 -10.39 -0.81 0.03
C PRO A 282 -9.60 -0.07 -1.06
N LEU A 283 -10.18 0.06 -2.25
CA LEU A 283 -9.59 0.81 -3.36
C LEU A 283 -9.14 2.19 -2.91
N TYR A 284 -7.97 2.59 -3.38
CA TYR A 284 -7.34 3.86 -3.08
C TYR A 284 -7.29 4.77 -4.32
N LEU A 285 -8.06 5.87 -4.31
CA LEU A 285 -7.96 6.89 -5.34
C LEU A 285 -6.57 7.50 -5.30
N PHE A 286 -5.82 7.35 -6.39
CA PHE A 286 -4.43 7.71 -6.52
C PHE A 286 -4.19 8.26 -7.93
N ASP A 287 -4.56 9.53 -8.14
CA ASP A 287 -4.60 10.12 -9.47
C ASP A 287 -3.48 11.12 -9.72
N ARG A 288 -2.63 10.82 -10.70
CA ARG A 288 -1.46 11.64 -11.08
C ARG A 288 -1.78 12.89 -11.89
N SER A 289 -2.94 12.92 -12.54
CA SER A 289 -3.36 13.97 -13.47
C SER A 289 -4.44 14.87 -12.88
N PHE A 290 -4.64 14.82 -11.57
CA PHE A 290 -5.71 15.56 -10.88
C PHE A 290 -5.62 17.07 -11.11
N VAL A 291 -4.41 17.64 -11.22
CA VAL A 291 -4.21 19.08 -11.45
C VAL A 291 -4.80 19.48 -12.79
N GLU A 292 -4.53 18.72 -13.85
CA GLU A 292 -5.06 18.96 -15.18
C GLU A 292 -6.57 18.67 -15.24
N LYS A 293 -7.01 17.55 -14.64
CA LYS A 293 -8.42 17.14 -14.63
C LYS A 293 -9.34 18.09 -13.85
N MET A 294 -8.80 18.74 -12.82
CA MET A 294 -9.52 19.69 -11.96
C MET A 294 -9.19 21.16 -12.29
N GLU A 295 -8.40 21.40 -13.34
CA GLU A 295 -7.98 22.73 -13.80
C GLU A 295 -7.37 23.60 -12.68
N LEU A 296 -6.56 22.99 -11.80
CA LEU A 296 -5.98 23.67 -10.65
C LEU A 296 -4.76 24.50 -11.06
N HIS A 297 -4.73 25.76 -10.65
CA HIS A 297 -3.52 26.58 -10.73
C HIS A 297 -2.59 26.25 -9.56
N VAL A 298 -1.41 25.70 -9.82
CA VAL A 298 -0.42 25.34 -8.78
C VAL A 298 0.83 26.18 -8.98
N SER A 299 1.41 26.70 -7.88
CA SER A 299 2.68 27.40 -7.96
C SER A 299 3.79 26.43 -8.34
N MET A 300 4.23 26.46 -9.59
CA MET A 300 5.45 25.77 -10.00
C MET A 300 6.67 26.57 -9.51
N PRO A 301 7.81 25.93 -9.17
CA PRO A 301 9.06 26.65 -8.99
C PRO A 301 9.37 27.44 -10.26
N PRO A 302 9.90 28.67 -10.16
CA PRO A 302 10.25 29.45 -11.35
C PRO A 302 11.29 28.68 -12.16
N THR A 303 10.90 28.13 -13.31
CA THR A 303 11.82 27.66 -14.33
C THR A 303 12.59 28.86 -14.85
N SER A 304 13.91 28.86 -14.65
CA SER A 304 14.84 29.84 -15.20
C SER A 304 14.90 29.71 -16.73
N THR A 305 13.88 30.20 -17.42
CA THR A 305 13.92 30.39 -18.88
C THR A 305 12.87 31.40 -19.33
N SER A 306 13.06 32.65 -18.92
CA SER A 306 12.52 33.80 -19.63
C SER A 306 13.45 34.99 -19.48
N THR A 307 14.56 34.98 -20.21
CA THR A 307 15.37 36.18 -20.45
C THR A 307 14.57 37.08 -21.40
N SER A 308 13.62 37.85 -20.88
CA SER A 308 13.07 39.00 -21.60
C SER A 308 14.09 40.13 -21.46
N THR A 309 14.93 40.29 -22.47
CA THR A 309 15.85 41.42 -22.60
C THR A 309 15.05 42.70 -22.81
N SER A 310 14.80 43.47 -21.75
CA SER A 310 14.30 44.84 -21.86
C SER A 310 15.48 45.78 -22.12
N THR A 311 15.73 46.05 -23.39
CA THR A 311 16.64 47.12 -23.82
C THR A 311 15.97 48.45 -23.55
N SER A 312 16.38 49.17 -22.50
CA SER A 312 15.89 50.53 -22.23
C SER A 312 16.72 51.55 -23.02
N THR A 313 16.17 52.03 -24.13
CA THR A 313 16.60 53.27 -24.79
C THR A 313 15.86 54.45 -24.19
N ASN A 314 16.62 55.40 -23.63
CA ASN A 314 16.12 56.68 -23.14
C ASN A 314 15.47 57.49 -24.28
N GLY A 315 14.20 57.87 -24.11
CA GLY A 315 13.50 58.80 -24.99
C GLY A 315 12.32 59.43 -24.26
N THR A 316 12.47 60.72 -23.94
CA THR A 316 11.48 61.59 -23.30
C THR A 316 10.50 62.13 -24.35
N THR A 317 9.18 61.98 -24.15
CA THR A 317 8.15 63.00 -24.46
C THR A 317 6.77 62.62 -23.89
N ASN A 318 5.99 63.66 -23.60
CA ASN A 318 4.75 63.71 -22.83
C ASN A 318 3.48 63.21 -23.54
N ALA A 319 2.48 62.93 -22.69
CA ALA A 319 1.03 63.24 -22.80
C ALA A 319 0.04 62.12 -23.18
N ASP A 320 -0.87 61.92 -22.21
CA ASP A 320 -2.31 61.67 -22.27
C ASP A 320 -2.94 60.33 -22.73
N ALA A 321 -3.88 59.89 -21.87
CA ALA A 321 -5.09 59.09 -22.12
C ALA A 321 -4.93 57.61 -22.50
N ASP A 322 -5.09 56.72 -21.52
CA ASP A 322 -6.27 55.83 -21.37
C ASP A 322 -5.94 54.71 -20.39
N ALA A 323 -6.39 54.88 -19.14
CA ALA A 323 -6.32 53.86 -18.11
C ALA A 323 -7.40 52.81 -18.35
N ASN A 324 -7.15 51.89 -19.28
CA ASN A 324 -7.82 50.59 -19.28
C ASN A 324 -6.87 49.55 -18.67
N VAL A 325 -6.71 49.64 -17.35
CA VAL A 325 -6.00 48.62 -16.58
C VAL A 325 -6.89 47.38 -16.53
N ASN A 326 -6.71 46.49 -17.51
CA ASN A 326 -7.07 45.09 -17.36
C ASN A 326 -6.21 44.53 -16.23
N THR A 327 -6.66 44.74 -15.01
CA THR A 327 -6.11 44.10 -13.82
C THR A 327 -6.50 42.64 -13.93
N THR A 328 -5.67 41.83 -14.59
CA THR A 328 -5.71 40.39 -14.46
C THR A 328 -5.47 40.10 -12.98
N HIS A 329 -6.53 39.84 -12.22
CA HIS A 329 -6.41 39.32 -10.87
C HIS A 329 -5.58 38.05 -10.96
N ALA A 330 -4.32 38.10 -10.51
CA ALA A 330 -3.47 36.93 -10.45
C ALA A 330 -4.15 35.90 -9.53
N GLN A 331 -4.69 34.84 -10.11
CA GLN A 331 -5.42 33.82 -9.38
C GLN A 331 -4.46 33.15 -8.39
N GLN A 332 -4.84 33.13 -7.11
CA GLN A 332 -4.01 32.49 -6.10
C GLN A 332 -3.86 30.98 -6.40
N PRO A 333 -2.67 30.39 -6.22
CA PRO A 333 -2.48 28.97 -6.44
C PRO A 333 -3.27 28.14 -5.42
N ALA A 334 -3.84 27.03 -5.89
CA ALA A 334 -4.60 26.06 -5.09
C ALA A 334 -3.79 25.53 -3.90
N TYR A 335 -2.50 25.26 -4.11
CA TYR A 335 -1.52 24.98 -3.07
C TYR A 335 -0.12 25.46 -3.47
N THR A 336 0.76 25.60 -2.47
CA THR A 336 2.15 26.03 -2.65
C THR A 336 3.10 25.07 -1.94
N LEU A 337 4.24 24.76 -2.55
CA LEU A 337 5.22 23.85 -1.96
C LEU A 337 5.79 24.44 -0.65
N PRO A 338 5.81 23.67 0.46
CA PRO A 338 6.53 24.05 1.67
C PRO A 338 8.01 24.30 1.37
N PRO A 339 8.69 25.24 2.05
CA PRO A 339 10.06 25.64 1.72
C PRO A 339 11.08 24.49 1.53
N PRO A 340 11.07 23.41 2.35
CA PRO A 340 12.00 22.28 2.16
C PRO A 340 11.87 21.56 0.82
N PHE A 341 10.68 21.62 0.20
CA PHE A 341 10.33 20.85 -0.99
C PHE A 341 10.29 21.72 -2.26
N THR A 342 10.72 22.99 -2.16
CA THR A 342 10.70 23.94 -3.28
C THR A 342 11.77 23.67 -4.32
N GLU A 343 12.86 23.01 -3.94
CA GLU A 343 13.93 22.63 -4.85
C GLU A 343 13.81 21.16 -5.24
N ASP A 344 13.73 20.92 -6.54
CA ASP A 344 13.51 19.60 -7.09
C ASP A 344 14.26 19.45 -8.41
N LEU A 345 15.35 18.69 -8.39
CA LEU A 345 16.26 18.58 -9.54
C LEU A 345 15.58 17.93 -10.75
N PHE A 346 14.58 17.06 -10.57
CA PHE A 346 13.85 16.46 -11.69
C PHE A 346 13.01 17.47 -12.48
N THR A 347 12.81 18.69 -11.99
CA THR A 347 12.13 19.75 -12.77
C THR A 347 12.89 20.10 -14.05
N HIS A 348 14.22 19.91 -14.08
CA HIS A 348 15.06 20.19 -15.25
C HIS A 348 14.88 19.19 -16.40
N LEU A 349 14.19 18.06 -16.18
CA LEU A 349 13.77 17.15 -17.25
C LEU A 349 12.61 17.75 -18.09
N GLY A 350 11.93 18.78 -17.57
CA GLY A 350 10.79 19.41 -18.21
C GLY A 350 9.69 18.41 -18.54
N PRO A 351 9.20 18.31 -19.79
CA PRO A 351 8.13 17.38 -20.16
C PRO A 351 8.53 15.89 -20.10
N HIS A 352 9.82 15.59 -19.97
CA HIS A 352 10.35 14.22 -19.83
C HIS A 352 10.44 13.76 -18.38
N ARG A 353 10.05 14.62 -17.44
CA ARG A 353 10.00 14.28 -16.02
C ARG A 353 9.06 13.09 -15.79
N PRO A 354 9.43 12.13 -14.93
CA PRO A 354 8.49 11.09 -14.52
C PRO A 354 7.32 11.68 -13.74
N ASP A 355 6.22 10.93 -13.71
CA ASP A 355 5.06 11.27 -12.88
C ASP A 355 5.48 11.51 -11.42
N ASN A 356 4.96 12.57 -10.82
CA ASN A 356 5.55 13.08 -9.58
C ASN A 356 4.56 13.61 -8.55
N ARG A 357 3.27 13.72 -8.85
CA ARG A 357 2.29 14.26 -7.91
C ARG A 357 1.01 13.47 -8.02
N TRP A 358 0.33 13.26 -6.90
CA TRP A 358 -0.92 12.48 -6.86
C TRP A 358 -1.91 13.09 -5.89
N LEU A 359 -3.18 13.08 -6.29
CA LEU A 359 -4.31 13.24 -5.38
C LEU A 359 -4.62 11.89 -4.78
N ILE A 360 -4.76 11.87 -3.45
CA ILE A 360 -5.07 10.68 -2.68
C ILE A 360 -6.40 10.89 -1.97
N ILE A 361 -7.36 9.99 -2.19
CA ILE A 361 -8.62 9.94 -1.44
C ILE A 361 -8.89 8.49 -1.05
N GLY A 362 -9.21 8.21 0.21
CA GLY A 362 -9.56 6.85 0.61
C GLY A 362 -10.27 6.73 1.95
N PRO A 363 -11.04 5.64 2.16
CA PRO A 363 -11.70 5.38 3.43
C PRO A 363 -10.69 4.97 4.51
N PRO A 364 -11.09 4.89 5.79
CA PRO A 364 -10.30 4.20 6.81
C PRO A 364 -9.84 2.81 6.35
N ARG A 365 -8.65 2.38 6.81
CA ARG A 365 -7.97 1.11 6.46
C ARG A 365 -7.33 1.05 5.06
N SER A 366 -7.74 1.90 4.11
CA SER A 366 -7.00 2.03 2.84
C SER A 366 -5.63 2.69 3.04
N GLY A 367 -4.69 2.44 2.13
CA GLY A 367 -3.33 2.94 2.23
C GLY A 367 -2.38 2.20 1.29
N SER A 368 -1.07 2.33 1.54
CA SER A 368 -0.03 1.61 0.80
C SER A 368 0.76 0.72 1.75
N THR A 369 1.08 -0.49 1.28
CA THR A 369 1.92 -1.45 2.00
C THR A 369 3.38 -0.98 2.04
N PHE A 370 4.31 -1.80 2.55
CA PHE A 370 5.71 -1.42 2.60
C PHE A 370 6.33 -1.30 1.21
N HIS A 371 6.73 -0.08 0.87
CA HIS A 371 7.44 0.21 -0.36
C HIS A 371 8.55 1.25 -0.13
N LYS A 372 9.30 1.52 -1.19
CA LYS A 372 10.21 2.67 -1.31
C LYS A 372 9.76 3.48 -2.51
N ASP A 373 9.95 4.80 -2.44
CA ASP A 373 9.64 5.65 -3.59
C ASP A 373 10.48 5.27 -4.81
N PRO A 374 9.88 5.29 -6.02
CA PRO A 374 10.56 4.92 -7.25
C PRO A 374 11.74 5.86 -7.55
N ASN A 375 12.67 5.39 -8.37
CA ASN A 375 13.83 6.16 -8.83
C ASN A 375 14.71 6.74 -7.70
N ALA A 376 14.61 6.19 -6.49
CA ALA A 376 15.25 6.70 -5.27
C ALA A 376 14.92 8.17 -4.96
N THR A 377 13.76 8.68 -5.35
CA THR A 377 13.32 10.04 -4.99
C THR A 377 12.99 10.14 -3.50
N SER A 378 12.95 11.36 -2.96
CA SER A 378 12.23 11.64 -1.71
C SER A 378 10.77 12.00 -2.04
N ALA A 379 9.89 11.94 -1.05
CA ALA A 379 8.52 12.39 -1.19
C ALA A 379 8.06 13.28 -0.02
N TRP A 380 6.98 14.01 -0.23
CA TRP A 380 6.21 14.63 0.84
C TRP A 380 4.73 14.31 0.68
N ASN A 381 4.01 14.12 1.78
CA ASN A 381 2.58 13.79 1.80
C ASN A 381 1.82 14.76 2.73
N ALA A 382 1.02 15.65 2.15
CA ALA A 382 0.24 16.67 2.85
C ALA A 382 -1.21 16.20 3.05
N VAL A 383 -1.61 16.03 4.31
CA VAL A 383 -2.96 15.58 4.67
C VAL A 383 -3.89 16.78 4.75
N LEU A 384 -4.91 16.81 3.90
CA LEU A 384 -5.92 17.88 3.85
C LEU A 384 -7.11 17.56 4.76
N ARG A 385 -7.57 16.31 4.77
CA ARG A 385 -8.65 15.79 5.63
C ARG A 385 -8.30 14.42 6.18
N GLY A 386 -8.86 14.08 7.33
CA GLY A 386 -8.58 12.83 8.04
C GLY A 386 -7.17 12.78 8.65
N ALA A 387 -6.66 11.57 8.85
CA ALA A 387 -5.32 11.33 9.36
C ALA A 387 -4.73 10.03 8.79
N LYS A 388 -3.41 9.99 8.73
CA LYS A 388 -2.64 8.83 8.26
C LYS A 388 -1.67 8.37 9.34
N TYR A 389 -1.67 7.08 9.65
CA TYR A 389 -0.61 6.46 10.44
C TYR A 389 0.51 6.00 9.52
N TRP A 390 1.75 6.27 9.92
CA TRP A 390 2.97 5.93 9.20
C TRP A 390 3.88 5.11 10.09
N ILE A 391 4.55 4.12 9.49
CA ILE A 391 5.66 3.39 10.08
C ILE A 391 6.74 3.19 9.02
N MET A 392 7.98 3.49 9.37
CA MET A 392 9.08 3.67 8.43
C MET A 392 10.39 3.08 8.94
N PHE A 393 11.21 2.57 8.03
CA PHE A 393 12.52 1.99 8.30
C PHE A 393 13.58 2.51 7.33
N PRO A 394 14.79 2.86 7.81
CA PRO A 394 15.88 3.26 6.95
C PRO A 394 16.41 2.06 6.14
N SER A 395 16.80 2.28 4.89
CA SER A 395 17.48 1.23 4.09
C SER A 395 19.00 1.16 4.29
N THR A 396 19.59 2.13 5.01
CA THR A 396 21.05 2.23 5.20
C THR A 396 21.36 2.49 6.67
N ALA A 397 22.41 1.87 7.21
CA ALA A 397 22.79 2.08 8.61
C ALA A 397 23.18 3.53 8.93
N GLU A 398 23.61 4.33 7.94
CA GLU A 398 23.87 5.76 8.08
C GLU A 398 22.63 6.54 8.55
N ALA A 399 21.44 6.15 8.07
CA ALA A 399 20.17 6.75 8.48
C ALA A 399 19.70 6.29 9.87
N THR A 400 20.34 5.28 10.49
CA THR A 400 20.09 4.87 11.89
C THR A 400 20.88 5.69 12.92
N SER A 401 21.76 6.59 12.47
CA SER A 401 22.64 7.41 13.29
C SER A 401 22.04 8.80 13.47
N ALA A 402 21.11 8.96 14.42
CA ALA A 402 20.44 10.23 14.71
C ALA A 402 21.36 11.35 15.28
N GLY A 403 22.68 11.29 15.09
CA GLY A 403 23.61 12.30 15.57
C GLY A 403 25.03 12.15 15.04
N ASN A 404 25.28 12.58 13.79
CA ASN A 404 26.48 13.36 13.43
C ASN A 404 26.41 13.76 11.94
N CYS A 405 25.95 14.98 11.66
CA CYS A 405 26.19 15.63 10.39
C CYS A 405 27.58 16.29 10.49
N GLY A 406 28.65 15.51 10.35
CA GLY A 406 30.01 16.05 10.46
C GLY A 406 31.05 14.94 10.45
N ASN A 407 31.89 14.93 9.42
CA ASN A 407 32.92 13.93 9.08
C ASN A 407 32.40 12.61 8.48
N ARG A 408 32.25 12.63 7.15
CA ARG A 408 32.41 11.44 6.31
C ARG A 408 33.85 10.94 6.48
N SER A 409 34.07 9.94 7.31
CA SER A 409 35.34 9.21 7.30
C SER A 409 35.33 8.26 6.09
N ASN A 410 36.44 8.19 5.36
CA ASN A 410 36.64 7.39 4.13
C ASN A 410 36.68 5.87 4.38
N ASN A 411 35.82 5.34 5.26
CA ASN A 411 35.72 3.90 5.51
C ASN A 411 34.27 3.45 5.31
N SER A 412 33.90 3.27 4.04
CA SER A 412 32.56 2.95 3.58
C SER A 412 32.20 1.49 3.82
N PHE A 413 31.52 1.22 4.93
CA PHE A 413 30.56 0.10 5.03
C PHE A 413 29.41 0.52 5.94
N SER A 414 28.33 1.02 5.34
CA SER A 414 27.04 1.05 6.00
C SER A 414 26.43 -0.35 5.83
N PRO A 415 26.29 -1.18 6.88
CA PRO A 415 25.57 -2.44 6.75
C PRO A 415 24.15 -2.14 6.26
N MET A 416 23.71 -2.86 5.23
CA MET A 416 22.32 -2.78 4.77
C MET A 416 21.43 -3.20 5.95
N VAL A 417 20.52 -2.31 6.35
CA VAL A 417 19.57 -2.62 7.42
C VAL A 417 18.60 -3.65 6.84
N PRO A 418 18.25 -4.73 7.57
CA PRO A 418 17.28 -5.70 7.07
C PRO A 418 15.96 -5.00 6.72
N PRO A 419 15.19 -5.56 5.76
CA PRO A 419 13.86 -5.06 5.46
C PRO A 419 12.95 -5.10 6.71
N PRO A 420 11.81 -4.38 6.69
CA PRO A 420 10.83 -4.43 7.77
C PRO A 420 10.42 -5.88 8.09
N PRO A 421 10.04 -6.21 9.34
CA PRO A 421 9.56 -7.55 9.67
C PRO A 421 8.39 -7.98 8.77
N GLY A 422 8.42 -9.22 8.31
CA GLY A 422 7.43 -9.75 7.37
C GLY A 422 7.65 -9.33 5.90
N VAL A 423 8.61 -8.44 5.61
CA VAL A 423 8.97 -8.04 4.25
C VAL A 423 10.25 -8.75 3.84
N TYR A 424 10.21 -9.43 2.70
CA TYR A 424 11.33 -10.13 2.09
C TYR A 424 11.62 -9.52 0.73
N VAL A 425 12.89 -9.49 0.36
CA VAL A 425 13.35 -8.79 -0.85
C VAL A 425 14.32 -9.72 -1.57
N SER A 426 14.16 -9.86 -2.88
CA SER A 426 15.10 -10.62 -3.73
C SER A 426 16.52 -10.04 -3.67
N GLU A 427 17.52 -10.81 -4.08
CA GLU A 427 18.93 -10.40 -4.01
C GLU A 427 19.21 -9.12 -4.84
N ASP A 428 18.55 -8.97 -5.98
CA ASP A 428 18.59 -7.80 -6.86
C ASP A 428 17.60 -6.68 -6.46
N GLN A 429 16.78 -6.94 -5.44
CA GLN A 429 15.75 -6.05 -4.93
C GLN A 429 14.68 -5.64 -5.96
N SER A 430 14.43 -6.48 -6.96
CA SER A 430 13.33 -6.29 -7.92
C SER A 430 12.01 -6.86 -7.41
N GLU A 431 12.05 -7.89 -6.57
CA GLU A 431 10.86 -8.54 -6.02
C GLU A 431 10.78 -8.31 -4.51
N VAL A 432 9.57 -7.94 -4.07
CA VAL A 432 9.25 -7.72 -2.66
C VAL A 432 8.09 -8.64 -2.31
N THR A 433 8.26 -9.45 -1.27
CA THR A 433 7.19 -10.27 -0.70
C THR A 433 6.81 -9.71 0.66
N SER A 434 5.53 -9.39 0.84
CA SER A 434 4.97 -8.88 2.10
C SER A 434 3.60 -9.52 2.37
N PRO A 435 3.02 -9.35 3.57
CA PRO A 435 1.62 -9.69 3.80
C PRO A 435 0.70 -9.02 2.77
N LEU A 436 -0.42 -9.66 2.48
CA LEU A 436 -1.35 -9.26 1.41
C LEU A 436 -2.02 -7.93 1.72
N SER A 437 -2.31 -7.67 2.99
CA SER A 437 -2.96 -6.44 3.45
C SER A 437 -2.19 -5.76 4.56
N ILE A 438 -2.44 -4.46 4.71
CA ILE A 438 -1.92 -3.66 5.83
C ILE A 438 -2.42 -4.23 7.16
N ALA A 439 -3.70 -4.62 7.24
CA ALA A 439 -4.30 -5.21 8.42
C ALA A 439 -3.58 -6.50 8.82
N GLU A 440 -3.31 -7.38 7.85
CA GLU A 440 -2.53 -8.59 8.06
C GLU A 440 -1.13 -8.28 8.59
N TRP A 441 -0.43 -7.31 8.00
CA TRP A 441 0.89 -6.92 8.49
C TRP A 441 0.84 -6.40 9.94
N LEU A 442 -0.13 -5.53 10.25
CA LEU A 442 -0.30 -4.94 11.57
C LEU A 442 -0.49 -6.02 12.64
N MET A 443 -1.35 -7.00 12.38
CA MET A 443 -1.63 -8.08 13.33
C MET A 443 -0.42 -8.97 13.62
N ASN A 444 0.39 -9.26 12.59
CA ASN A 444 1.42 -10.30 12.70
C ASN A 444 2.82 -9.73 13.01
N PHE A 445 3.11 -8.49 12.64
CA PHE A 445 4.49 -7.98 12.63
C PHE A 445 4.68 -6.64 13.35
N HIS A 446 3.63 -5.88 13.63
CA HIS A 446 3.75 -4.52 14.18
C HIS A 446 4.47 -4.45 15.54
N GLU A 447 4.16 -5.38 16.44
CA GLU A 447 4.79 -5.40 17.77
C GLU A 447 6.30 -5.62 17.67
N GLU A 448 6.72 -6.56 16.82
CA GLU A 448 8.14 -6.82 16.54
C GLU A 448 8.78 -5.64 15.78
N ALA A 449 8.07 -5.05 14.84
CA ALA A 449 8.51 -3.89 14.07
C ALA A 449 8.89 -2.71 14.99
N ARG A 450 8.11 -2.45 16.05
CA ARG A 450 8.41 -1.43 17.07
C ARG A 450 9.69 -1.69 17.87
N LYS A 451 10.17 -2.93 17.91
CA LYS A 451 11.39 -3.35 18.61
C LYS A 451 12.63 -3.19 17.72
N VAL A 452 12.46 -3.12 16.39
CA VAL A 452 13.56 -2.96 15.42
C VAL A 452 14.20 -1.59 15.53
N ARG A 453 15.54 -1.57 15.56
CA ARG A 453 16.33 -0.33 15.58
C ARG A 453 16.11 0.48 14.30
N GLY A 454 15.81 1.77 14.46
CA GLY A 454 15.56 2.67 13.34
C GLY A 454 14.10 2.71 12.90
N CYS A 455 13.22 1.91 13.51
CA CYS A 455 11.78 2.08 13.38
C CYS A 455 11.38 3.49 13.80
N VAL A 456 10.68 4.20 12.92
CA VAL A 456 10.00 5.44 13.25
C VAL A 456 8.55 5.36 12.80
N GLU A 457 7.65 5.90 13.61
CA GLU A 457 6.22 5.87 13.37
C GLU A 457 5.54 7.13 13.91
N GLY A 458 4.38 7.46 13.37
CA GLY A 458 3.66 8.67 13.74
C GLY A 458 2.34 8.82 13.02
N VAL A 459 1.45 9.65 13.58
CA VAL A 459 0.21 10.07 12.94
C VAL A 459 0.41 11.45 12.33
N CYS A 460 0.17 11.55 11.02
CA CYS A 460 0.11 12.80 10.27
C CYS A 460 -1.37 13.18 10.10
N GLY A 461 -1.79 14.25 10.76
CA GLY A 461 -3.18 14.71 10.77
C GLY A 461 -3.47 15.78 9.72
N ALA A 462 -4.75 16.16 9.61
CA ALA A 462 -5.17 17.25 8.74
C ALA A 462 -4.39 18.55 9.01
N GLY A 463 -3.89 19.17 7.94
CA GLY A 463 -3.09 20.39 8.00
C GLY A 463 -1.60 20.14 8.19
N GLU A 464 -1.16 18.89 8.16
CA GLU A 464 0.24 18.49 8.34
C GLU A 464 0.82 17.87 7.07
N VAL A 465 2.15 17.88 6.96
CA VAL A 465 2.87 17.26 5.85
C VAL A 465 4.05 16.43 6.35
N LEU A 466 4.07 15.15 5.95
CA LEU A 466 5.17 14.23 6.24
C LEU A 466 6.24 14.31 5.12
N HIS A 467 7.51 14.31 5.50
CA HIS A 467 8.63 14.04 4.59
C HIS A 467 9.03 12.56 4.63
N VAL A 468 9.09 11.93 3.46
CA VAL A 468 9.62 10.59 3.23
C VAL A 468 11.00 10.72 2.60
N PRO A 469 12.08 10.34 3.31
CA PRO A 469 13.41 10.46 2.75
C PRO A 469 13.68 9.35 1.73
N SER A 470 14.46 9.70 0.70
CA SER A 470 14.92 8.78 -0.33
C SER A 470 15.42 7.45 0.23
N GLY A 471 14.82 6.37 -0.28
CA GLY A 471 15.18 4.99 0.04
C GLY A 471 14.62 4.46 1.37
N TRP A 472 13.78 5.18 2.10
CA TRP A 472 13.14 4.64 3.30
C TRP A 472 11.99 3.69 2.94
N TRP A 473 11.97 2.52 3.60
CA TRP A 473 10.78 1.68 3.63
C TRP A 473 9.70 2.38 4.40
N HIS A 474 8.48 2.40 3.89
CA HIS A 474 7.36 3.00 4.60
C HIS A 474 6.04 2.32 4.26
N LEU A 475 5.19 2.20 5.28
CA LEU A 475 3.80 1.78 5.19
C LEU A 475 2.94 2.91 5.71
N VAL A 476 1.80 3.15 5.05
CA VAL A 476 0.85 4.20 5.40
C VAL A 476 -0.58 3.66 5.39
N VAL A 477 -1.36 4.01 6.41
CA VAL A 477 -2.78 3.64 6.50
C VAL A 477 -3.63 4.82 6.94
N ASN A 478 -4.77 5.00 6.28
CA ASN A 478 -5.79 5.97 6.66
C ASN A 478 -6.49 5.49 7.92
N ILE A 479 -6.56 6.34 8.94
CA ILE A 479 -7.18 5.98 10.23
C ILE A 479 -8.52 6.71 10.40
N PRO A 480 -9.49 6.09 11.08
CA PRO A 480 -10.73 6.78 11.41
C PRO A 480 -10.46 7.94 12.38
N VAL A 481 -11.15 9.06 12.18
CA VAL A 481 -11.06 10.25 13.04
C VAL A 481 -12.47 10.58 13.55
N SER A 482 -12.60 10.87 14.84
CA SER A 482 -13.89 11.01 15.53
C SER A 482 -14.69 12.29 15.21
N ASP A 483 -14.06 13.31 14.62
CA ASP A 483 -14.66 14.64 14.35
C ASP A 483 -14.85 14.92 12.84
N ASP A 484 -15.17 13.90 12.03
CA ASP A 484 -15.14 13.99 10.56
C ASP A 484 -16.30 14.78 9.91
N GLY A 485 -17.20 15.40 10.68
CA GLY A 485 -18.27 16.22 10.14
C GLY A 485 -19.26 15.49 9.22
N GLY A 486 -19.30 14.15 9.25
CA GLY A 486 -20.16 13.32 8.40
C GLY A 486 -19.46 12.68 7.19
N ASP A 487 -18.14 12.87 7.02
CA ASP A 487 -17.39 12.35 5.86
C ASP A 487 -16.99 10.86 5.97
N GLY A 488 -17.43 10.15 7.03
CA GLY A 488 -17.20 8.71 7.20
C GLY A 488 -15.74 8.31 7.41
N GLY A 489 -14.92 9.22 7.94
CA GLY A 489 -13.51 9.02 8.27
C GLY A 489 -12.58 9.07 7.06
N CYS A 490 -13.05 9.58 5.91
CA CYS A 490 -12.27 9.68 4.69
C CYS A 490 -11.01 10.54 4.87
N CYS A 491 -9.91 10.11 4.25
CA CYS A 491 -8.69 10.89 4.14
C CYS A 491 -8.54 11.50 2.74
N ILE A 492 -8.20 12.79 2.69
CA ILE A 492 -7.81 13.50 1.46
C ILE A 492 -6.38 13.99 1.63
N ALA A 493 -5.49 13.69 0.70
CA ALA A 493 -4.10 14.13 0.73
C ALA A 493 -3.55 14.44 -0.67
N ILE A 494 -2.48 15.23 -0.70
CA ILE A 494 -1.67 15.45 -1.90
C ILE A 494 -0.26 14.96 -1.58
N THR A 495 0.33 14.16 -2.45
CA THR A 495 1.71 13.71 -2.32
C THR A 495 2.52 14.07 -3.56
N GLN A 496 3.82 14.32 -3.40
CA GLN A 496 4.72 14.50 -4.53
C GLN A 496 6.14 14.01 -4.27
N ASN A 497 6.71 13.40 -5.31
CA ASN A 497 8.10 12.97 -5.36
C ASN A 497 8.98 14.10 -5.89
N PHE A 498 10.17 14.23 -5.32
CA PHE A 498 11.15 15.25 -5.66
C PHE A 498 12.59 14.77 -5.43
N VAL A 499 13.53 15.42 -6.11
CA VAL A 499 14.96 15.14 -5.95
C VAL A 499 15.65 16.30 -5.23
N PRO A 500 15.91 16.20 -3.91
CA PRO A 500 16.68 17.22 -3.21
C PRO A 500 18.16 17.15 -3.57
N ARG A 501 18.88 18.29 -3.54
CA ARG A 501 20.32 18.37 -3.84
C ARG A 501 21.17 17.30 -3.15
N GLY A 502 20.94 17.10 -1.86
CA GLY A 502 21.72 16.17 -1.04
C GLY A 502 21.53 14.68 -1.39
N ARG A 503 20.56 14.33 -2.25
CA ARG A 503 20.24 12.95 -2.65
C ARG A 503 20.43 12.70 -4.15
N LEU A 504 21.09 13.61 -4.87
CA LEU A 504 21.35 13.45 -6.31
C LEU A 504 22.15 12.17 -6.63
N ALA A 505 23.15 11.84 -5.81
CA ALA A 505 23.97 10.65 -6.00
C ALA A 505 23.15 9.35 -5.90
N ASP A 506 22.19 9.27 -4.98
CA ASP A 506 21.31 8.10 -4.84
C ASP A 506 20.44 7.89 -6.08
N VAL A 507 19.85 8.97 -6.59
CA VAL A 507 19.03 8.96 -7.82
C VAL A 507 19.86 8.58 -9.04
N LEU A 508 21.03 9.20 -9.22
CA LEU A 508 21.93 8.87 -10.33
C LEU A 508 22.42 7.42 -10.24
N GLY A 509 22.71 6.94 -9.03
CA GLY A 509 23.09 5.55 -8.78
C GLY A 509 21.97 4.57 -9.14
N PHE A 510 20.72 4.91 -8.80
CA PHE A 510 19.54 4.12 -9.16
C PHE A 510 19.33 4.09 -10.68
N LEU A 511 19.23 5.26 -11.33
CA LEU A 511 18.97 5.37 -12.77
C LEU A 511 20.07 4.68 -13.61
N LYS A 512 21.32 4.67 -13.13
CA LYS A 512 22.43 3.98 -13.81
C LYS A 512 22.46 2.48 -13.53
N GLY A 513 22.21 2.08 -12.28
CA GLY A 513 22.48 0.73 -11.78
C GLY A 513 21.29 -0.22 -11.77
N LYS A 514 20.05 0.30 -11.90
CA LYS A 514 18.79 -0.45 -11.83
C LYS A 514 17.85 -0.03 -12.96
N ARG A 515 18.33 -0.11 -14.21
CA ARG A 515 17.64 0.45 -15.38
C ARG A 515 16.26 -0.17 -15.60
N GLU A 516 16.16 -1.46 -15.34
CA GLU A 516 14.94 -2.26 -15.41
C GLU A 516 13.91 -1.91 -14.31
N GLN A 517 14.32 -1.24 -13.24
CA GLN A 517 13.45 -0.80 -12.13
C GLN A 517 13.08 0.69 -12.23
N VAL A 518 13.49 1.39 -13.30
CA VAL A 518 13.16 2.80 -13.52
C VAL A 518 11.73 2.91 -14.02
N SER A 519 10.89 3.67 -13.33
CA SER A 519 9.46 3.79 -13.62
C SER A 519 8.98 5.25 -13.69
N GLY A 520 7.76 5.45 -14.21
CA GLY A 520 7.08 6.74 -14.29
C GLY A 520 7.52 7.66 -15.44
N PHE A 521 8.58 7.32 -16.18
CA PHE A 521 8.99 8.05 -17.38
C PHE A 521 8.05 7.74 -18.55
N ARG A 522 7.81 8.73 -19.42
CA ARG A 522 7.00 8.55 -20.64
C ARG A 522 7.69 7.57 -21.60
N LYS A 523 6.90 6.82 -22.37
CA LYS A 523 7.38 5.92 -23.44
C LYS A 523 8.33 6.66 -24.39
N GLY A 524 9.47 6.04 -24.72
CA GLY A 524 10.48 6.57 -25.64
C GLY A 524 11.69 7.26 -25.00
N ILE A 525 11.86 7.17 -23.68
CA ILE A 525 13.08 7.61 -22.99
C ILE A 525 13.95 6.38 -22.71
N ASP A 526 14.93 6.12 -23.59
CA ASP A 526 15.77 4.92 -23.51
C ASP A 526 16.91 5.04 -22.47
N ASP A 527 17.40 6.26 -22.23
CA ASP A 527 18.46 6.54 -21.23
C ASP A 527 18.07 7.68 -20.28
N PRO A 528 17.20 7.42 -19.30
CA PRO A 528 16.83 8.39 -18.27
C PRO A 528 18.03 8.98 -17.52
N PHE A 529 19.07 8.17 -17.28
CA PHE A 529 20.30 8.59 -16.61
C PHE A 529 21.05 9.63 -17.46
N GLY A 530 21.36 9.31 -18.71
CA GLY A 530 22.10 10.20 -19.61
C GLY A 530 21.37 11.52 -19.83
N LEU A 531 20.06 11.44 -20.10
CA LEU A 531 19.20 12.62 -20.26
C LEU A 531 19.23 13.51 -19.00
N PHE A 532 19.12 12.93 -17.81
CA PHE A 532 19.08 13.72 -16.58
C PHE A 532 20.42 14.42 -16.30
N VAL A 533 21.54 13.72 -16.49
CA VAL A 533 22.89 14.29 -16.35
C VAL A 533 23.11 15.43 -17.35
N GLU A 534 22.72 15.24 -18.62
CA GLU A 534 22.82 16.27 -19.65
C GLU A 534 22.04 17.54 -19.25
N ARG A 535 20.78 17.37 -18.84
CA ARG A 535 19.92 18.50 -18.43
C ARG A 535 20.49 19.26 -17.25
N LEU A 536 20.98 18.57 -16.22
CA LEU A 536 21.57 19.23 -15.06
C LEU A 536 22.89 19.94 -15.37
N ARG A 537 23.75 19.37 -16.22
CA ARG A 537 24.99 20.02 -16.67
C ARG A 537 24.72 21.31 -17.46
N GLY A 538 23.58 21.40 -18.13
CA GLY A 538 23.13 22.60 -18.83
C GLY A 538 22.60 23.72 -17.93
N VAL A 539 22.49 23.50 -16.61
CA VAL A 539 22.02 24.51 -15.65
C VAL A 539 23.21 25.19 -15.00
N ASP A 540 23.25 26.53 -15.07
CA ASP A 540 24.30 27.33 -14.45
C ASP A 540 24.42 27.05 -12.94
N GLY A 541 25.64 26.74 -12.49
CA GLY A 541 25.94 26.45 -11.09
C GLY A 541 25.69 25.01 -10.63
N TYR A 542 25.22 24.11 -11.52
CA TYR A 542 24.99 22.70 -11.18
C TYR A 542 26.11 21.76 -11.61
N GLY A 543 27.08 22.23 -12.42
CA GLY A 543 28.20 21.42 -12.89
C GLY A 543 28.96 20.71 -11.77
N ASP A 544 29.43 21.45 -10.76
CA ASP A 544 30.18 20.87 -9.63
C ASP A 544 29.35 19.89 -8.80
N LEU A 545 28.04 20.13 -8.68
CA LEU A 545 27.10 19.24 -7.98
C LEU A 545 26.97 17.90 -8.73
N VAL A 546 26.78 17.95 -10.04
CA VAL A 546 26.65 16.75 -10.89
C VAL A 546 27.94 15.95 -10.89
N GLU A 547 29.09 16.58 -11.11
CA GLU A 547 30.38 15.87 -11.09
C GLU A 547 30.69 15.30 -9.70
N GLY A 548 30.31 16.02 -8.63
CA GLY A 548 30.37 15.51 -7.26
C GLY A 548 29.57 14.22 -7.07
N ALA A 549 28.32 14.22 -7.51
CA ALA A 549 27.43 13.06 -7.40
C ALA A 549 27.89 11.88 -8.28
N LEU A 550 28.39 12.14 -9.50
CA LEU A 550 28.89 11.09 -10.39
C LEU A 550 30.12 10.39 -9.80
N ARG A 551 31.06 11.13 -9.20
CA ARG A 551 32.21 10.53 -8.50
C ARG A 551 31.78 9.64 -7.32
N GLU A 552 30.74 10.03 -6.59
CA GLU A 552 30.19 9.24 -5.50
C GLU A 552 29.58 7.91 -6.01
N VAL A 553 28.84 7.97 -7.11
CA VAL A 553 28.29 6.78 -7.78
C VAL A 553 29.42 5.85 -8.27
N GLU A 554 30.46 6.39 -8.88
CA GLU A 554 31.61 5.62 -9.38
C GLU A 554 32.40 4.97 -8.24
N GLY A 555 32.73 5.72 -7.19
CA GLY A 555 33.42 5.19 -6.02
C GLY A 555 32.65 4.06 -5.32
N GLY A 556 31.32 4.15 -5.27
CA GLY A 556 30.45 3.09 -4.74
C GLY A 556 30.43 1.81 -5.59
N LEU A 557 30.49 1.93 -6.92
CA LEU A 557 30.51 0.80 -7.85
C LEU A 557 31.87 0.09 -7.86
N GLU A 558 32.98 0.83 -7.78
CA GLU A 558 34.32 0.27 -7.71
C GLU A 558 34.56 -0.51 -6.40
N GLY A 559 34.05 0.00 -5.27
CA GLY A 559 34.05 -0.71 -4.00
C GLY A 559 33.32 -2.06 -4.04
N LYS A 560 32.18 -2.13 -4.74
CA LYS A 560 31.42 -3.38 -4.94
C LYS A 560 32.14 -4.38 -5.86
N ARG A 561 32.79 -3.92 -6.94
CA ARG A 561 33.60 -4.78 -7.84
C ARG A 561 34.85 -5.31 -7.13
N GLY A 562 35.51 -4.48 -6.33
CA GLY A 562 36.64 -4.90 -5.49
C GLY A 562 36.22 -5.99 -4.49
N LYS A 563 35.06 -5.85 -3.85
CA LYS A 563 34.56 -6.82 -2.87
C LYS A 563 34.19 -8.17 -3.47
N ARG A 564 33.49 -8.21 -4.62
CA ARG A 564 33.22 -9.49 -5.33
C ARG A 564 34.51 -10.25 -5.64
N LYS A 565 35.56 -9.52 -6.02
CA LYS A 565 36.89 -10.09 -6.27
C LYS A 565 37.59 -10.56 -4.98
N TRP A 566 37.39 -9.88 -3.85
CA TRP A 566 37.93 -10.32 -2.56
C TRP A 566 37.16 -11.52 -1.98
N ASP A 567 35.83 -11.56 -2.08
CA ASP A 567 35.00 -12.68 -1.62
C ASP A 567 35.27 -13.95 -2.46
N GLU A 568 35.53 -13.83 -3.77
CA GLU A 568 36.01 -14.94 -4.62
C GLU A 568 37.41 -15.45 -4.19
N VAL A 569 38.29 -14.56 -3.72
CA VAL A 569 39.65 -14.93 -3.29
C VAL A 569 39.66 -15.57 -1.90
N VAL A 570 38.80 -15.09 -0.98
CA VAL A 570 38.67 -15.64 0.38
C VAL A 570 37.89 -16.97 0.37
N GLY A 571 36.99 -17.19 -0.59
CA GLY A 571 36.35 -18.49 -0.84
C GLY A 571 37.29 -19.57 -1.40
N GLY A 572 38.52 -19.21 -1.80
CA GLY A 572 39.50 -20.10 -2.43
C GLY A 572 40.48 -20.82 -1.50
N THR A 573 40.45 -20.58 -0.18
CA THR A 573 41.43 -21.20 0.74
C THR A 573 40.78 -21.98 1.88
N GLY A 574 40.50 -23.26 1.60
CA GLY A 574 40.75 -24.36 2.53
C GLY A 574 39.63 -24.76 3.51
N THR A 575 38.86 -25.79 3.13
CA THR A 575 38.87 -27.07 3.86
C THR A 575 38.51 -28.18 2.86
N ARG A 576 39.44 -29.12 2.73
CA ARG A 576 39.36 -30.29 1.85
C ARG A 576 38.83 -31.45 2.70
N CYS A 577 37.64 -31.95 2.38
CA CYS A 577 37.18 -33.29 2.75
C CYS A 577 36.71 -33.98 1.46
N GLU A 578 37.51 -34.93 0.99
CA GLU A 578 37.15 -36.03 0.07
C GLU A 578 36.04 -36.87 0.77
N ASP A 579 35.07 -37.54 0.16
CA ASP A 579 34.96 -38.22 -1.13
C ASP A 579 33.47 -38.52 -1.41
N GLY A 580 33.09 -38.72 -2.69
CA GLY A 580 31.80 -39.29 -3.07
C GLY A 580 31.35 -38.90 -4.49
N GLY A 581 31.99 -39.47 -5.50
CA GLY A 581 31.71 -39.19 -6.92
C GLY A 581 30.34 -39.67 -7.42
N GLY A 582 29.83 -39.00 -8.46
CA GLY A 582 28.61 -39.38 -9.17
C GLY A 582 28.24 -38.39 -10.28
N ASP A 583 28.89 -38.56 -11.42
CA ASP A 583 28.52 -38.23 -12.82
C ASP A 583 27.80 -36.93 -13.19
N ARG A 584 28.39 -36.22 -14.17
CA ARG A 584 27.81 -35.09 -14.90
C ARG A 584 27.13 -35.60 -16.16
N ILE A 585 25.82 -35.38 -16.28
CA ILE A 585 25.08 -35.28 -17.54
C ILE A 585 24.43 -33.89 -17.48
N GLY A 586 24.83 -32.92 -18.29
CA GLY A 586 24.40 -32.77 -19.67
C GLY A 586 23.22 -31.80 -19.67
N GLY A 587 23.45 -30.55 -20.06
CA GLY A 587 22.47 -29.48 -19.93
C GLY A 587 21.24 -29.66 -20.82
N GLU A 588 20.10 -29.19 -20.32
CA GLU A 588 18.93 -28.83 -21.11
C GLU A 588 18.35 -27.52 -20.58
N GLU A 589 18.06 -26.63 -21.51
CA GLU A 589 17.36 -25.37 -21.32
C GLU A 589 15.95 -25.63 -20.77
N GLY A 590 15.75 -25.33 -19.49
CA GLY A 590 14.43 -25.32 -18.86
C GLY A 590 13.91 -23.89 -18.81
N GLY A 591 13.04 -23.53 -19.75
CA GLY A 591 12.25 -22.30 -19.69
C GLY A 591 11.40 -22.30 -18.42
N GLY A 592 11.79 -21.48 -17.44
CA GLY A 592 11.00 -21.20 -16.26
C GLY A 592 9.82 -20.31 -16.63
N GLY A 593 8.67 -20.92 -16.88
CA GLY A 593 7.38 -20.24 -16.86
C GLY A 593 7.08 -19.80 -15.43
N GLY A 594 7.46 -18.57 -15.11
CA GLY A 594 7.01 -17.87 -13.89
C GLY A 594 5.56 -17.47 -14.07
N PHE A 595 4.71 -17.93 -13.15
CA PHE A 595 3.32 -17.48 -13.00
C PHE A 595 3.33 -16.00 -12.61
N SER A 596 3.08 -15.13 -13.58
CA SER A 596 2.80 -13.71 -13.40
C SER A 596 1.30 -13.55 -13.21
N PHE A 597 0.89 -12.89 -12.12
CA PHE A 597 -0.49 -12.45 -11.95
C PHE A 597 -0.85 -11.56 -13.14
N GLY A 598 -1.91 -11.93 -13.84
CA GLY A 598 -2.40 -11.21 -15.00
C GLY A 598 -2.93 -9.84 -14.61
N PHE A 599 -2.07 -8.83 -14.69
CA PHE A 599 -2.51 -7.46 -14.89
C PHE A 599 -2.63 -7.26 -16.40
N GLY A 600 -3.86 -7.00 -16.85
CA GLY A 600 -4.11 -6.70 -18.25
C GLY A 600 -3.25 -5.52 -18.70
N ASP A 601 -2.49 -5.75 -19.77
CA ASP A 601 -1.79 -4.73 -20.54
C ASP A 601 -2.81 -3.75 -21.16
N ASP A 602 -3.18 -2.73 -20.40
CA ASP A 602 -3.95 -1.58 -20.87
C ASP A 602 -3.06 -0.35 -21.07
N GLY A 603 -1.76 -0.53 -21.33
CA GLY A 603 -0.86 0.58 -21.65
C GLY A 603 -0.74 1.66 -20.55
N SER A 604 -1.28 1.43 -19.36
CA SER A 604 -1.08 2.22 -18.16
C SER A 604 -0.20 1.45 -17.18
N ASP A 605 1.13 1.61 -17.30
CA ASP A 605 2.10 1.17 -16.29
C ASP A 605 1.88 1.97 -15.01
N VAL A 606 0.83 1.64 -14.27
CA VAL A 606 0.58 2.12 -12.92
C VAL A 606 0.86 0.95 -11.99
N ASP A 607 2.15 0.73 -11.71
CA ASP A 607 2.53 0.05 -10.48
C ASP A 607 2.09 0.99 -9.34
N VAL A 608 0.97 0.67 -8.71
CA VAL A 608 0.59 1.30 -7.43
C VAL A 608 1.54 0.74 -6.37
N PRO A 609 2.32 1.57 -5.66
CA PRO A 609 3.24 1.12 -4.62
C PRO A 609 2.56 0.56 -3.36
#